data_AF-A0AAD1H508-F1
#
_entry.id   AF-A0AAD1H508-F1
#
_cell.length_a   1.000
_cell.length_b   1.000
_cell.length_c   1.000
_cell.angle_alpha   90.00
_cell.angle_beta   90.00
_cell.angle_gamma   90.00
#
_symmetry.space_group_name_H-M   'P 1'
#
loop_
_entity.id
_entity.type
_entity.pdbx_description
1 polymer ?
#
loop_
_entity_poly.entity_id
_entity_poly.type
_entity_poly.pdbx_seq_one_letter_code
_entity_poly.pdbx_strand_id
1 'polypeptide(L)'
;MPLIRDETGAVIVGGALWRGADGPLHGEAVVDDTTLFDGDVAGVRVEPTAALPGLRARVLGSWPRRWVAGRAAQLGCTGVMVTRDDVPARRPIRRSTFYRHTQGWLLVR
;
A
#
# COMPACT_ATOMS: atom_id res chain seq x y z
N MET A 1 -4.50 -2.84 17.95
CA MET A 1 -3.71 -1.97 17.03
C MET A 1 -4.26 -2.09 15.62
N PRO A 2 -4.22 -1.03 14.77
CA PRO A 2 -4.71 -1.13 13.40
C PRO A 2 -3.77 -2.00 12.56
N LEU A 3 -4.33 -2.71 11.59
CA LEU A 3 -3.56 -3.54 10.67
C LEU A 3 -4.27 -3.62 9.31
N ILE A 4 -3.47 -3.83 8.28
CA ILE A 4 -3.94 -4.11 6.92
C ILE A 4 -3.48 -5.50 6.52
N ARG A 5 -4.13 -6.08 5.51
CA ARG A 5 -3.70 -7.32 4.89
C ARG A 5 -3.48 -7.10 3.41
N ASP A 6 -2.70 -7.99 2.81
CA ASP A 6 -2.58 -8.06 1.36
C ASP A 6 -3.35 -9.23 0.76
N GLU A 7 -3.35 -9.33 -0.57
CA GLU A 7 -4.02 -10.40 -1.32
C GLU A 7 -3.46 -11.82 -1.03
N THR A 8 -2.28 -11.92 -0.41
CA THR A 8 -1.68 -13.20 -0.01
C THR A 8 -2.10 -13.62 1.39
N GLY A 9 -2.83 -12.76 2.10
CA GLY A 9 -3.23 -12.96 3.50
C GLY A 9 -2.17 -12.54 4.51
N ALA A 10 -1.05 -11.96 4.08
CA ALA A 10 -0.04 -11.41 4.98
C ALA A 10 -0.64 -10.25 5.78
N VAL A 11 -0.28 -10.16 7.06
CA VAL A 11 -0.68 -9.06 7.96
C VAL A 11 0.44 -8.04 8.02
N ILE A 12 0.09 -6.76 7.91
CA ILE A 12 1.01 -5.63 7.94
C ILE A 12 0.56 -4.67 9.06
N VAL A 13 1.46 -4.37 9.99
CA VAL A 13 1.17 -3.56 11.20
C VAL A 13 1.82 -2.18 11.13
N GLY A 14 3.02 -2.06 10.58
CA GLY A 14 3.74 -0.80 10.44
C GLY A 14 3.43 -0.10 9.12
N GLY A 15 3.59 -0.81 8.02
CA GLY A 15 3.27 -0.28 6.69
C GLY A 15 3.89 -1.08 5.55
N ALA A 16 3.46 -0.76 4.35
CA ALA A 16 3.95 -1.37 3.14
C ALA A 16 4.44 -0.34 2.13
N LEU A 17 5.31 -0.80 1.23
CA LEU A 17 5.89 0.01 0.16
C LEU A 17 5.76 -0.70 -1.18
N TRP A 18 5.27 0.04 -2.17
CA TRP A 18 5.40 -0.30 -3.58
C TRP A 18 6.53 0.52 -4.18
N ARG A 19 7.51 -0.14 -4.79
CA ARG A 19 8.53 0.50 -5.65
C ARG A 19 8.63 -0.23 -6.97
N GLY A 20 8.99 0.48 -8.04
CA GLY A 20 9.28 -0.17 -9.31
C GLY A 20 10.41 -1.18 -9.12
N ALA A 21 10.31 -2.32 -9.79
CA ALA A 21 11.31 -3.39 -9.66
C ALA A 21 12.69 -2.96 -10.18
N ASP A 22 12.70 -2.26 -11.32
CA ASP A 22 13.91 -1.90 -12.07
C ASP A 22 13.97 -0.39 -12.39
N GLY A 23 13.31 0.46 -11.58
CA GLY A 23 13.20 1.89 -11.84
C GLY A 23 11.99 2.54 -11.17
N PRO A 24 11.44 3.63 -11.76
CA PRO A 24 10.14 4.17 -11.35
C PRO A 24 9.05 3.09 -11.36
N LEU A 25 8.07 3.24 -10.47
CA LEU A 25 6.87 2.43 -10.49
C LEU A 25 5.95 2.96 -11.60
N HIS A 26 5.80 2.19 -12.68
CA HIS A 26 4.90 2.51 -13.78
C HIS A 26 3.61 1.67 -13.70
N GLY A 27 2.46 2.33 -13.69
CA GLY A 27 1.15 1.68 -13.68
C GLY A 27 0.03 2.59 -13.17
N GLU A 28 -1.00 1.98 -12.60
CA GLU A 28 -2.14 2.68 -12.02
C GLU A 28 -2.39 2.17 -10.61
N ALA A 29 -2.66 3.10 -9.68
CA ALA A 29 -3.15 2.74 -8.36
C ALA A 29 -4.37 3.56 -7.96
N VAL A 30 -5.29 2.89 -7.27
CA VAL A 30 -6.50 3.48 -6.68
C VAL A 30 -6.57 3.18 -5.19
N VAL A 31 -7.20 4.07 -4.44
CA VAL A 31 -7.64 3.84 -3.06
C VAL A 31 -9.15 3.98 -3.03
N ASP A 32 -9.86 2.87 -2.81
CA ASP A 32 -11.30 2.75 -3.05
C ASP A 32 -11.71 3.31 -4.43
N ASP A 33 -12.41 4.44 -4.48
CA ASP A 33 -12.90 5.13 -5.69
C ASP A 33 -11.99 6.29 -6.14
N THR A 34 -10.88 6.51 -5.45
CA THR A 34 -9.98 7.64 -5.71
C THR A 34 -8.70 7.18 -6.40
N THR A 35 -8.44 7.67 -7.61
CA THR A 35 -7.15 7.47 -8.30
C THR A 35 -6.02 8.11 -7.51
N LEU A 36 -5.03 7.30 -7.13
CA LEU A 36 -3.83 7.74 -6.43
C LEU A 36 -2.75 8.21 -7.41
N PHE A 37 -2.57 7.47 -8.51
CA PHE A 37 -1.75 7.86 -9.65
C PHE A 37 -2.08 7.01 -10.88
N ASP A 38 -1.74 7.53 -12.06
CA ASP A 38 -1.68 6.83 -13.34
C ASP A 38 -0.39 7.29 -14.05
N GLY A 39 0.48 6.35 -14.45
CA GLY A 39 1.79 6.60 -15.04
C GLY A 39 2.96 6.31 -14.10
N ASP A 40 4.00 7.13 -14.18
CA ASP A 40 5.28 6.91 -13.47
C ASP A 40 5.35 7.66 -12.14
N VAL A 41 5.64 6.92 -11.07
CA VAL A 41 5.87 7.48 -9.73
C VAL A 41 7.12 6.87 -9.08
N ALA A 42 7.71 7.58 -8.10
CA ALA A 42 8.85 7.04 -7.35
C ALA A 42 8.49 5.83 -6.46
N GLY A 43 7.19 5.60 -6.24
CA GLY A 43 6.64 4.52 -5.43
C GLY A 43 5.45 5.00 -4.61
N VAL A 44 4.88 4.10 -3.81
CA VAL A 44 3.73 4.38 -2.94
C VAL A 44 3.99 3.80 -1.56
N ARG A 45 3.62 4.55 -0.52
CA ARG A 45 3.56 4.05 0.85
C ARG A 45 2.11 3.83 1.25
N VAL A 46 1.85 2.70 1.89
CA VAL A 46 0.53 2.30 2.40
C VAL A 46 0.65 2.01 3.90
N GLU A 47 -0.26 2.54 4.71
CA GLU A 47 -0.23 2.38 6.17
C GLU A 47 -1.60 2.02 6.73
N PRO A 48 -1.66 1.15 7.76
CA PRO A 48 -2.85 1.01 8.58
C PRO A 48 -3.15 2.30 9.33
N THR A 49 -4.43 2.62 9.50
CA THR A 49 -4.89 3.76 10.31
C THR A 49 -5.89 3.31 11.36
N ALA A 50 -5.83 3.91 12.55
CA ALA A 50 -6.86 3.70 13.58
C ALA A 50 -8.18 4.40 13.20
N ALA A 51 -8.09 5.55 12.53
CA ALA A 51 -9.25 6.22 11.96
C ALA A 51 -9.81 5.43 10.77
N LEU A 52 -11.13 5.40 10.66
CA LEU A 52 -11.79 4.90 9.46
C LEU A 52 -11.43 5.79 8.25
N PRO A 53 -11.25 5.21 7.06
CA PRO A 53 -11.71 3.87 6.69
C PRO A 53 -10.77 2.70 6.99
N GLY A 54 -9.57 2.95 7.55
CA GLY A 54 -8.67 1.92 8.13
C GLY A 54 -7.33 1.74 7.41
N LEU A 55 -7.16 2.36 6.24
CA LEU A 55 -5.93 2.38 5.46
C LEU A 55 -5.73 3.78 4.88
N ARG A 56 -4.47 4.19 4.68
CA ARG A 56 -4.10 5.33 3.85
C ARG A 56 -2.94 5.01 2.92
N ALA A 57 -2.90 5.64 1.76
CA ALA A 57 -1.80 5.55 0.81
C ALA A 57 -1.36 6.92 0.31
N ARG A 58 -0.08 7.04 -0.09
CA ARG A 58 0.46 8.22 -0.76
C ARG A 58 1.57 7.87 -1.73
N VAL A 59 1.71 8.66 -2.78
CA VAL A 59 2.88 8.64 -3.67
C VAL A 59 4.14 9.17 -2.95
N LEU A 60 5.29 8.53 -3.19
CA LEU A 60 6.62 9.00 -2.78
C LEU A 60 7.15 10.07 -3.76
N GLY A 61 8.07 10.93 -3.32
CA GLY A 61 8.65 12.00 -4.17
C GLY A 61 8.14 13.42 -3.86
N SER A 62 8.61 14.47 -4.52
CA SER A 62 8.30 15.86 -4.14
C SER A 62 6.87 16.32 -4.49
N TRP A 63 6.40 17.30 -3.73
CA TRP A 63 5.04 17.82 -3.52
C TRP A 63 4.02 17.91 -4.68
N PRO A 64 2.70 17.89 -4.36
CA PRO A 64 2.12 17.70 -3.02
C PRO A 64 1.87 16.22 -2.66
N ARG A 65 2.41 15.80 -1.50
CA ARG A 65 2.33 14.43 -0.96
C ARG A 65 1.05 14.20 -0.15
N ARG A 66 -0.11 14.24 -0.80
CA ARG A 66 -1.39 14.04 -0.09
C ARG A 66 -1.62 12.56 0.21
N TRP A 67 -1.99 12.27 1.45
CA TRP A 67 -2.52 10.97 1.83
C TRP A 67 -3.96 10.84 1.32
N VAL A 68 -4.27 9.69 0.71
CA VAL A 68 -5.62 9.27 0.39
C VAL A 68 -6.00 8.15 1.36
N ALA A 69 -7.12 8.30 2.05
CA ALA A 69 -7.63 7.32 3.00
C ALA A 69 -8.73 6.48 2.35
N GLY A 70 -8.80 5.19 2.67
CA GLY A 70 -9.78 4.26 2.11
C GLY A 70 -9.75 2.91 2.79
N ARG A 71 -10.53 1.97 2.25
CA ARG A 71 -10.63 0.60 2.76
C ARG A 71 -9.63 -0.31 2.07
N ALA A 72 -9.34 -0.06 0.81
CA ALA A 72 -8.39 -0.81 0.02
C ALA A 72 -7.53 0.11 -0.86
N ALA A 73 -6.29 -0.29 -1.09
CA ALA A 73 -5.41 0.28 -2.10
C ALA A 73 -5.05 -0.82 -3.10
N GLN A 74 -5.25 -0.57 -4.38
CA GLN A 74 -5.01 -1.54 -5.46
C GLN A 74 -4.00 -0.97 -6.44
N LEU A 75 -3.11 -1.82 -6.95
CA LEU A 75 -2.10 -1.49 -7.93
C LEU A 75 -2.14 -2.51 -9.08
N GLY A 76 -2.18 -2.01 -10.30
CA GLY A 76 -1.78 -2.71 -11.52
C GLY A 76 -0.55 -2.05 -12.11
N CYS A 77 0.49 -2.80 -12.44
CA CYS A 77 1.76 -2.24 -12.91
C CYS A 77 2.55 -3.20 -13.80
N THR A 78 3.57 -2.67 -14.46
CA THR A 78 4.51 -3.48 -15.27
C THR A 78 5.45 -4.31 -14.39
N GLY A 79 5.81 -3.81 -13.21
CA GLY A 79 6.60 -4.51 -12.21
C GLY A 79 6.74 -3.73 -10.90
N VAL A 80 6.39 -4.36 -9.77
CA VAL A 80 6.51 -3.79 -8.42
C VAL A 80 7.27 -4.74 -7.49
N MET A 81 8.20 -4.19 -6.72
CA MET A 81 8.75 -4.81 -5.52
C MET A 81 7.94 -4.34 -4.31
N VAL A 82 7.33 -5.30 -3.59
CA VAL A 82 6.51 -5.02 -2.42
C VAL A 82 7.32 -5.26 -1.16
N THR A 83 7.48 -4.23 -0.32
CA THR A 83 8.04 -4.37 1.03
C THR A 83 6.91 -4.35 2.06
N ARG A 84 6.89 -5.30 2.97
CA ARG A 84 5.90 -5.44 4.07
C ARG A 84 6.64 -5.34 5.39
N ASP A 85 6.33 -4.33 6.20
CA ASP A 85 7.00 -4.12 7.49
C ASP A 85 8.54 -4.26 7.36
N ASP A 86 9.09 -3.53 6.39
CA ASP A 86 10.51 -3.51 6.02
C ASP A 86 11.09 -4.82 5.46
N VAL A 87 10.28 -5.86 5.25
CA VAL A 87 10.67 -7.12 4.59
C VAL A 87 10.29 -7.10 3.11
N PRO A 88 11.25 -7.09 2.17
CA PRO A 88 10.96 -7.14 0.74
C PRO A 88 10.40 -8.50 0.31
N ALA A 89 9.51 -8.51 -0.68
CA ALA A 89 9.06 -9.71 -1.35
C ALA A 89 10.23 -10.40 -2.07
N ARG A 90 10.11 -11.72 -2.27
CA ARG A 90 11.16 -12.51 -2.92
C ARG A 90 11.37 -12.20 -4.41
N ARG A 91 10.35 -11.66 -5.08
CA ARG A 91 10.35 -11.37 -6.50
C ARG A 91 9.37 -10.24 -6.82
N PRO A 92 9.59 -9.48 -7.90
CA PRO A 92 8.62 -8.51 -8.36
C PRO A 92 7.35 -9.18 -8.88
N ILE A 93 6.24 -8.46 -8.78
CA ILE A 93 4.91 -8.87 -9.24
C ILE A 93 4.28 -7.77 -10.09
N ARG A 94 3.11 -8.02 -10.70
CA ARG A 94 2.42 -7.05 -11.58
C ARG A 94 1.14 -6.45 -10.98
N ARG A 95 0.73 -6.94 -9.82
CA ARG A 95 -0.42 -6.44 -9.09
C ARG A 95 -0.16 -6.60 -7.61
N SER A 96 -0.69 -5.68 -6.82
CA SER A 96 -0.69 -5.79 -5.36
C SER A 96 -1.92 -5.10 -4.81
N THR A 97 -2.49 -5.60 -3.72
CA THR A 97 -3.68 -5.01 -3.11
C THR A 97 -3.55 -5.08 -1.60
N PHE A 98 -3.73 -3.95 -0.93
CA PHE A 98 -3.89 -3.89 0.50
C PHE A 98 -5.33 -3.57 0.86
N TYR A 99 -5.83 -4.15 1.93
CA TYR A 99 -7.15 -3.85 2.47
C TYR A 99 -7.10 -3.80 4.00
N ARG A 100 -7.96 -2.98 4.59
CA ARG A 100 -8.14 -2.92 6.04
C ARG A 100 -8.46 -4.30 6.58
N HIS A 101 -7.88 -4.67 7.72
CA HIS A 101 -8.43 -5.79 8.45
C HIS A 101 -9.71 -5.35 9.18
N THR A 102 -10.75 -6.17 9.13
CA THR A 102 -12.04 -5.88 9.77
C THR A 102 -12.00 -6.01 11.29
N GLN A 103 -10.97 -6.67 11.85
CA GLN A 103 -10.76 -6.80 13.29
C GLN A 103 -9.37 -6.24 13.65
N GLY A 104 -9.26 -5.43 14.70
CA GLY A 104 -7.94 -5.02 15.22
C GLY A 104 -7.30 -6.14 16.05
N TRP A 105 -5.98 -6.15 16.19
CA TRP A 105 -5.35 -6.99 17.21
C TRP A 105 -5.79 -6.56 18.61
N LEU A 106 -6.24 -7.53 19.40
CA LEU A 106 -6.42 -7.38 20.84
C LEU A 106 -5.02 -7.29 21.46
N LEU A 107 -4.68 -6.11 21.96
CA LEU A 107 -3.44 -5.92 22.70
C LEU A 107 -3.70 -6.43 24.12
N VAL A 108 -3.04 -7.53 24.50
CA VAL A 108 -3.00 -7.97 25.90
C VAL A 108 -1.81 -7.26 26.54
N ARG A 109 -2.06 -6.51 27.61
CA ARG A 109 -1.08 -5.73 28.37
C ARG A 109 -1.08 -6.19 29.82
#